data_AF-A0A852ELM3-F1
#
_entry.id   AF-A0A852ELM3-F1
#
_cell.length_a   1.000
_cell.length_b   1.000
_cell.length_c   1.000
_cell.angle_alpha   90.00
_cell.angle_beta   90.00
_cell.angle_gamma   90.00
#
_symmetry.space_group_name_H-M   'P 1'
#
loop_
_entity.id
_entity.type
_entity.pdbx_description
1 polymer ?
#
loop_
_entity_poly.entity_id
_entity_poly.type
_entity_poly.pdbx_seq_one_letter_code
_entity_poly.pdbx_strand_id
1 'polypeptide(L)' 'ILEANGNLSCRCLKSTRTFIPPERYSSIEVWPVGSSCRRPEVVIKLKSLKRVCVDPDTPWMRKLLQDLPHL' A
#
# COMPACT_ATOMS: atom_id res chain seq x y z
N ILE A 1 19.48 15.96 -21.97
CA ILE A 1 19.22 14.57 -21.51
C ILE A 1 18.78 14.68 -20.06
N LEU A 2 17.49 14.44 -19.76
CA LEU A 2 17.00 14.44 -18.38
C LEU A 2 17.44 13.12 -17.73
N GLU A 3 18.61 13.11 -17.11
CA GLU A 3 18.97 12.04 -16.20
C GLU A 3 18.13 12.17 -14.93
N ALA A 4 16.94 11.58 -14.94
CA ALA A 4 16.21 11.32 -13.70
C ALA A 4 16.85 10.11 -13.00
N ASN A 5 18.06 10.29 -12.47
CA ASN A 5 18.57 9.49 -11.37
C ASN A 5 17.78 9.87 -10.10
N GLY A 6 16.46 9.68 -10.16
CA GLY A 6 15.62 9.69 -8.96
C GLY A 6 15.95 8.42 -8.21
N ASN A 7 16.67 8.55 -7.10
CA ASN A 7 16.93 7.43 -6.20
C ASN A 7 15.58 6.84 -5.78
N LEU A 8 15.21 5.69 -6.35
CA LEU A 8 13.92 5.06 -6.07
C LEU A 8 13.96 4.56 -4.62
N SER A 9 13.18 5.20 -3.76
CA SER A 9 13.10 4.90 -2.33
C SER A 9 11.63 4.68 -1.97
N CYS A 10 11.14 3.51 -2.35
CA CYS A 10 9.81 3.05 -1.96
C CYS A 10 9.80 2.75 -0.44
N ARG A 11 8.70 3.09 0.24
CA ARG A 11 8.55 2.84 1.68
C ARG A 11 8.46 1.35 2.00
N CYS A 12 7.93 0.57 1.05
CA CYS A 12 7.76 -0.86 1.13
C CYS A 12 8.88 -1.57 0.36
N LEU A 13 9.76 -2.28 1.08
CA LEU A 13 10.75 -3.17 0.48
C LEU A 13 10.12 -4.50 0.02
N LYS A 14 9.15 -5.00 0.78
CA LYS A 14 8.39 -6.24 0.48
C LYS A 14 6.92 -6.02 0.75
N SER A 15 6.07 -6.64 -0.07
CA SER A 15 4.63 -6.67 0.10
C SER A 15 4.15 -8.10 0.32
N THR A 16 3.02 -8.25 1.03
CA THR A 16 2.30 -9.52 1.11
C THR A 16 1.09 -9.51 0.19
N ARG A 17 0.73 -10.69 -0.31
CA ARG A 17 -0.53 -10.96 -1.03
C ARG A 17 -1.59 -11.63 -0.16
N THR A 18 -1.20 -12.10 1.03
CA THR A 18 -2.07 -12.79 1.97
C THR A 18 -3.21 -11.88 2.41
N PHE A 19 -4.44 -12.41 2.35
CA PHE A 19 -5.62 -11.72 2.85
C PHE A 19 -5.48 -11.42 4.34
N ILE A 20 -5.89 -10.22 4.74
CA ILE A 20 -5.95 -9.80 6.14
C ILE A 20 -7.41 -9.42 6.43
N PRO A 21 -8.06 -9.97 7.47
CA PRO A 21 -9.43 -9.60 7.80
C PRO A 21 -9.53 -8.11 8.20
N PRO A 22 -10.52 -7.34 7.68
CA PRO A 22 -10.69 -5.91 7.98
C PRO A 22 -10.84 -5.58 9.47
N GLU A 23 -11.35 -6.50 10.27
CA GLU A 23 -11.52 -6.34 11.73
C GLU A 23 -10.17 -6.15 12.45
N ARG A 24 -9.07 -6.55 11.81
CA ARG A 24 -7.71 -6.37 12.32
C ARG A 24 -7.13 -4.99 12.01
N TYR A 25 -7.76 -4.22 11.12
CA TYR A 25 -7.24 -2.93 10.67
C TYR A 25 -7.48 -1.87 11.75
N SER A 26 -6.48 -1.02 11.93
CA SER A 26 -6.61 0.25 12.65
C SER A 26 -6.72 1.40 11.65
N SER A 27 -5.99 1.35 10.54
CA SER A 27 -6.09 2.31 9.44
C SER A 27 -5.41 1.77 8.18
N ILE A 28 -5.71 2.39 7.04
CA ILE A 28 -5.11 2.09 5.74
C ILE A 28 -4.44 3.38 5.25
N GLU A 29 -3.18 3.28 4.86
CA GLU A 29 -2.46 4.36 4.18
C GLU A 29 -2.24 3.97 2.73
N VAL A 30 -2.65 4.85 1.81
CA VAL A 30 -2.45 4.67 0.36
C VAL A 30 -1.49 5.76 -0.12
N TRP A 31 -0.39 5.35 -0.74
CA TRP A 31 0.59 6.24 -1.32
C TRP A 31 0.55 6.08 -2.84
N PRO A 32 0.18 7.13 -3.59
CA PRO A 32 0.14 7.05 -5.05
C PRO A 32 1.55 6.98 -5.65
N VAL A 33 1.61 6.68 -6.95
CA VAL A 33 2.83 6.75 -7.74
C VAL A 33 3.41 8.17 -7.66
N GLY A 34 4.72 8.27 -7.45
CA GLY A 34 5.43 9.55 -7.35
C GLY A 34 6.87 9.48 -7.87
N SER A 35 7.59 10.60 -7.76
CA SER A 35 8.98 10.72 -8.22
C SER A 35 9.95 9.79 -7.47
N SER A 36 9.65 9.48 -6.19
CA SER A 36 10.46 8.61 -5.34
C SER A 36 10.09 7.13 -5.42
N CYS A 37 8.89 6.79 -5.89
CA CYS A 37 8.45 5.40 -6.05
C CYS A 37 7.48 5.28 -7.22
N ARG A 38 7.84 4.48 -8.22
CA ARG A 38 7.09 4.32 -9.48
C ARG A 38 5.90 3.35 -9.40
N ARG A 39 5.55 2.91 -8.19
CA ARG A 39 4.42 2.02 -7.92
C ARG A 39 3.58 2.57 -6.77
N PRO A 40 2.26 2.33 -6.75
CA PRO A 40 1.46 2.64 -5.59
C PRO A 40 1.86 1.73 -4.41
N GLU A 41 1.76 2.25 -3.20
CA GLU A 41 2.05 1.50 -1.98
C GLU A 41 0.83 1.54 -1.06
N VAL A 42 0.39 0.37 -0.58
CA VAL A 42 -0.68 0.27 0.41
C VAL A 42 -0.08 -0.29 1.70
N VAL A 43 -0.28 0.43 2.79
CA VAL A 43 0.13 0.00 4.13
C VAL A 43 -1.09 -0.13 5.01
N ILE A 44 -1.32 -1.35 5.51
CA ILE A 44 -2.31 -1.60 6.55
C ILE A 44 -1.62 -1.47 7.90
N LYS A 45 -2.11 -0.56 8.75
CA LYS A 45 -1.80 -0.56 10.18
C LYS A 45 -2.78 -1.49 10.88
N LEU A 46 -2.26 -2.51 11.55
CA LEU A 46 -3.09 -3.40 12.36
C LEU A 46 -3.34 -2.80 13.75
N LYS A 47 -4.43 -3.21 14.40
CA LYS A 47 -4.70 -2.87 15.81
C LYS A 47 -3.58 -3.29 16.76
N SER A 48 -2.78 -4.30 16.36
CA SER A 48 -1.56 -4.70 17.06
C SER A 48 -0.36 -3.77 16.81
N LEU A 49 -0.57 -2.59 16.24
CA LEU A 49 0.44 -1.60 15.84
C LEU A 49 1.41 -2.03 14.73
N LYS A 50 1.32 -3.29 14.27
CA LYS A 50 2.12 -3.79 13.16
C LYS A 50 1.71 -3.12 11.85
N ARG A 51 2.71 -2.69 11.07
CA ARG A 51 2.54 -2.15 9.72
C ARG A 51 2.80 -3.25 8.70
N VAL A 52 1.90 -3.42 7.74
CA VAL A 52 2.01 -4.44 6.69
C VAL A 52 1.84 -3.78 5.33
N CYS A 53 2.89 -3.86 4.51
CA CYS A 53 2.81 -3.51 3.10
C CYS A 53 2.06 -4.60 2.33
N VAL A 54 1.04 -4.21 1.57
CA VAL A 54 0.19 -5.12 0.81
C VAL A 54 0.34 -4.83 -0.68
N ASP A 55 0.31 -5.88 -1.50
CA ASP A 55 0.31 -5.75 -2.95
C ASP A 55 -1.06 -5.19 -3.42
N PRO A 56 -1.10 -3.97 -3.99
CA PRO A 56 -2.33 -3.33 -4.45
C PRO A 56 -2.99 -4.08 -5.61
N ASP A 57 -2.30 -5.01 -6.28
CA ASP A 57 -2.84 -5.75 -7.41
C ASP A 57 -3.65 -6.98 -7.03
N THR A 58 -3.75 -7.31 -5.73
CA THR A 58 -4.60 -8.42 -5.28
C THR A 58 -6.08 -8.08 -5.44
N PRO A 59 -6.95 -9.06 -5.81
CA PRO A 59 -8.38 -8.80 -6.00
C PRO A 59 -9.07 -8.22 -4.76
N TRP A 60 -8.74 -8.72 -3.57
CA TRP A 60 -9.35 -8.27 -2.32
C TRP A 60 -8.91 -6.85 -1.95
N MET A 61 -7.65 -6.48 -2.22
CA MET A 61 -7.17 -5.11 -1.96
C MET A 61 -7.80 -4.13 -2.95
N ARG A 62 -7.91 -4.49 -4.24
CA ARG A 62 -8.61 -3.66 -5.22
C ARG A 62 -10.06 -3.41 -4.81
N LYS A 63 -10.76 -4.45 -4.35
CA LYS A 63 -12.14 -4.31 -3.84
C LYS A 63 -12.20 -3.39 -2.62
N LEU A 64 -11.33 -3.59 -1.64
CA LEU A 64 -11.24 -2.72 -0.46
C LEU A 64 -10.99 -1.25 -0.83
N LEU A 65 -10.05 -0.98 -1.75
CA LEU A 65 -9.73 0.39 -2.20
C LEU A 65 -10.91 1.05 -2.93
N GLN A 66 -11.72 0.28 -3.66
CA GLN A 66 -12.96 0.77 -4.28
C GLN A 66 -14.04 1.10 -3.25
N ASP A 67 -14.08 0.37 -2.14
CA ASP A 67 -15.09 0.54 -1.09
C ASP A 67 -14.71 1.67 -0.09
N LEU A 68 -13.41 2.01 0.04
CA LEU A 68 -12.91 3.04 0.96
C LEU A 68 -13.65 4.39 0.93
N PRO A 69 -14.02 4.98 -0.22
CA PRO A 69 -14.78 6.24 -0.24
C PRO A 69 -16.18 6.16 0.39
N HIS A 70 -16.66 4.96 0.69
CA HIS A 70 -17.99 4.68 1.23
C HIS A 70 -17.95 4.12 2.67
N LEU A 71 -16.75 3.99 3.26
CA LEU A 71 -16.50 3.51 4.62
C LEU A 71 -16.24 4.67 5.58
#